data_AF-A0A0U3CRB0-F1
#
_entry.id   AF-A0A0U3CRB0-F1
#
_cell.length_a   1.000
_cell.length_b   1.000
_cell.length_c   1.000
_cell.angle_alpha   90.00
_cell.angle_beta   90.00
_cell.angle_gamma   90.00
#
_symmetry.space_group_name_H-M   'P 1'
#
loop_
_entity.id
_entity.type
_entity.pdbx_description
1 polymer ?
#
loop_
_entity_poly.entity_id
_entity_poly.type
_entity_poly.pdbx_seq_one_letter_code
_entity_poly.pdbx_strand_id
1 'polypeptide(L)'
;MINNPIVNDFLEQIVGADDLKNIKAIIQALIDGIDTDEAIHEKTEIKLNTVRKLLYKLHDASIANYKRNKDPETQWFTYTWRFEKEEYVEEITKFYEHRLNERQSALDNLENNLYFVCCMEPEHFKGDYTESSEFEFYCPVCDYELEPYDAKKEKSLLKRRITIDKKNFKKFEEAVNE
;
A
#
# COMPACT_ATOMS: atom_id res chain seq x y z
N MET A 1 -4.29 -9.70 13.18
CA MET A 1 -3.28 -9.28 12.19
C MET A 1 -3.85 -8.85 10.81
N ILE A 2 -4.60 -9.69 10.08
CA ILE A 2 -5.02 -9.42 8.68
C ILE A 2 -6.04 -8.27 8.52
N ASN A 3 -6.91 -8.07 9.52
CA ASN A 3 -7.99 -7.08 9.48
C ASN A 3 -7.52 -5.71 10.01
N ASN A 4 -6.49 -5.14 9.38
CA ASN A 4 -5.97 -3.81 9.70
C ASN A 4 -6.01 -2.91 8.45
N PRO A 5 -6.39 -1.62 8.55
CA PRO A 5 -6.39 -0.73 7.40
C PRO A 5 -5.04 -0.64 6.66
N ILE A 6 -3.91 -0.64 7.36
CA ILE A 6 -2.58 -0.58 6.72
C ILE A 6 -2.29 -1.85 5.92
N VAL A 7 -2.66 -3.00 6.49
CA VAL A 7 -2.57 -4.28 5.81
C VAL A 7 -3.43 -4.28 4.55
N ASN A 8 -4.64 -3.69 4.61
CA ASN A 8 -5.50 -3.60 3.45
C ASN A 8 -4.84 -2.78 2.34
N ASP A 9 -4.32 -1.60 2.68
CA ASP A 9 -3.67 -0.71 1.71
C ASP A 9 -2.45 -1.40 1.06
N PHE A 10 -1.65 -2.10 1.86
CA PHE A 10 -0.50 -2.88 1.39
C PHE A 10 -0.91 -4.01 0.45
N LEU A 11 -1.86 -4.86 0.87
CA LEU A 11 -2.32 -5.98 0.06
C LEU A 11 -2.99 -5.50 -1.23
N GLU A 12 -3.74 -4.40 -1.19
CA GLU A 12 -4.35 -3.79 -2.36
C GLU A 12 -3.30 -3.32 -3.37
N GLN A 13 -2.17 -2.79 -2.92
CA GLN A 13 -1.06 -2.42 -3.82
C GLN A 13 -0.47 -3.64 -4.55
N ILE A 14 -0.44 -4.81 -3.92
CA ILE A 14 0.09 -6.05 -4.51
C ILE A 14 -0.93 -6.67 -5.48
N VAL A 15 -2.18 -6.84 -5.02
CA VAL A 15 -3.15 -7.66 -5.75
C VAL A 15 -4.16 -6.87 -6.57
N GLY A 16 -4.40 -5.60 -6.22
CA GLY A 16 -5.49 -4.75 -6.72
C GLY A 16 -6.75 -4.86 -5.87
N ALA A 17 -7.62 -3.84 -5.93
CA ALA A 17 -8.83 -3.74 -5.11
C ALA A 17 -9.77 -4.96 -5.25
N ASP A 18 -9.93 -5.46 -6.48
CA ASP A 18 -10.84 -6.57 -6.79
C ASP A 18 -10.43 -7.89 -6.11
N ASP A 19 -9.13 -8.11 -5.92
CA ASP A 19 -8.56 -9.33 -5.37
C ASP A 19 -8.32 -9.24 -3.84
N LEU A 20 -8.57 -8.07 -3.22
CA LEU A 20 -8.29 -7.82 -1.80
C LEU A 20 -9.03 -8.77 -0.85
N LYS A 21 -10.27 -9.13 -1.16
CA LYS A 21 -11.04 -10.09 -0.35
C LYS A 21 -10.45 -11.50 -0.46
N ASN A 22 -10.09 -11.90 -1.68
CA ASN A 22 -9.58 -13.24 -1.98
C ASN A 22 -8.21 -13.45 -1.34
N ILE A 23 -7.30 -12.47 -1.46
CA ILE A 23 -5.95 -12.59 -0.90
C ILE A 23 -5.97 -12.74 0.62
N LYS A 24 -6.86 -12.02 1.33
CA LYS A 24 -7.01 -12.15 2.79
C LYS A 24 -7.49 -13.54 3.20
N ALA A 25 -8.44 -14.11 2.45
CA ALA A 25 -8.92 -15.46 2.70
C ALA A 25 -7.81 -16.50 2.47
N ILE A 26 -6.99 -16.32 1.43
CA ILE A 26 -5.84 -17.19 1.14
C ILE A 26 -4.78 -17.08 2.24
N ILE A 27 -4.40 -15.88 2.66
CA ILE A 27 -3.46 -15.68 3.77
C ILE A 27 -4.00 -16.33 5.05
N GLN A 28 -5.28 -16.16 5.36
CA GLN A 28 -5.89 -16.81 6.52
C GLN A 28 -5.86 -18.35 6.40
N ALA A 29 -6.12 -18.91 5.22
CA ALA A 29 -6.02 -20.35 4.99
C ALA A 29 -4.60 -20.88 5.23
N LEU A 30 -3.57 -20.16 4.77
CA LEU A 30 -2.17 -20.51 5.02
C LEU A 30 -1.81 -20.45 6.51
N ILE A 31 -2.30 -19.43 7.23
CA ILE A 31 -2.12 -19.32 8.69
C ILE A 31 -2.81 -20.48 9.42
N ASP A 32 -3.97 -20.92 8.93
CA ASP A 32 -4.70 -22.06 9.47
C ASP A 32 -4.05 -23.42 9.10
N GLY A 33 -2.89 -23.42 8.44
CA GLY A 33 -2.11 -24.61 8.10
C GLY A 33 -2.53 -25.31 6.81
N ILE A 34 -3.27 -24.63 5.94
CA ILE A 34 -3.71 -25.20 4.66
C ILE A 34 -2.73 -24.74 3.59
N ASP A 35 -1.93 -25.68 3.11
CA ASP A 35 -0.69 -25.43 2.40
C ASP A 35 -0.72 -25.85 0.93
N THR A 36 -1.80 -26.42 0.40
CA THR A 36 -1.93 -26.70 -1.04
C THR A 36 -2.95 -25.78 -1.70
N ASP A 37 -2.70 -25.43 -2.96
CA ASP A 37 -3.60 -24.60 -3.76
C ASP A 37 -4.97 -25.26 -3.96
N GLU A 38 -5.03 -26.59 -4.08
CA GLU A 38 -6.30 -27.34 -4.11
C GLU A 38 -7.06 -27.23 -2.79
N ALA A 39 -6.39 -27.42 -1.64
CA ALA A 39 -7.07 -27.35 -0.34
C ALA A 39 -7.51 -25.91 0.00
N ILE A 40 -6.74 -24.90 -0.41
CA ILE A 40 -7.14 -23.49 -0.30
C ILE A 40 -8.37 -23.23 -1.18
N HIS A 41 -8.41 -23.74 -2.41
CA HIS A 41 -9.58 -23.65 -3.27
C HIS A 41 -10.81 -24.28 -2.62
N GLU A 42 -10.69 -25.50 -2.09
CA GLU A 42 -11.79 -26.21 -1.42
C GLU A 42 -12.33 -25.47 -0.20
N LYS A 43 -11.44 -24.90 0.63
CA LYS A 43 -11.86 -24.15 1.82
C LYS A 43 -12.47 -22.78 1.50
N THR A 44 -11.91 -22.07 0.53
CA THR A 44 -12.28 -20.67 0.27
C THR A 44 -13.32 -20.51 -0.84
N GLU A 45 -13.58 -21.58 -1.62
CA GLU A 45 -14.40 -21.59 -2.82
C GLU A 45 -13.91 -20.61 -3.92
N ILE A 46 -12.72 -20.03 -3.76
CA ILE A 46 -12.08 -19.18 -4.76
C ILE A 46 -11.59 -20.07 -5.89
N LYS A 47 -11.88 -19.71 -7.15
CA LYS A 47 -11.42 -20.47 -8.33
C LYS A 47 -9.93 -20.80 -8.23
N LEU A 48 -9.55 -22.06 -8.45
CA LEU A 48 -8.18 -22.55 -8.31
C LEU A 48 -7.15 -21.71 -9.09
N ASN A 49 -7.47 -21.27 -10.30
CA ASN A 49 -6.58 -20.39 -11.08
C ASN A 49 -6.35 -19.03 -10.42
N THR A 50 -7.37 -18.47 -9.76
CA THR A 50 -7.25 -17.23 -8.97
C THR A 50 -6.40 -17.48 -7.73
N VAL A 51 -6.61 -18.61 -7.03
CA VAL A 51 -5.77 -19.00 -5.88
C VAL A 51 -4.30 -19.04 -6.27
N ARG A 52 -3.95 -19.76 -7.35
CA ARG A 52 -2.58 -19.85 -7.87
C ARG A 52 -1.99 -18.48 -8.22
N LYS A 53 -2.73 -17.66 -8.99
CA LYS A 53 -2.31 -16.29 -9.34
C LYS A 53 -1.96 -15.49 -8.09
N LEU A 54 -2.80 -15.56 -7.08
CA LEU A 54 -2.65 -14.79 -5.85
C LEU A 54 -1.53 -15.33 -4.95
N LEU A 55 -1.35 -16.65 -4.87
CA LEU A 55 -0.21 -17.25 -4.18
C LEU A 55 1.13 -16.85 -4.81
N TYR A 56 1.21 -16.82 -6.15
CA TYR A 56 2.41 -16.31 -6.82
C TYR A 56 2.66 -14.83 -6.51
N LYS A 57 1.63 -13.99 -6.46
CA LYS A 57 1.79 -12.59 -6.01
C LYS A 57 2.32 -12.48 -4.58
N LEU A 58 1.89 -13.35 -3.67
CA LEU A 58 2.44 -13.38 -2.31
C LEU A 58 3.90 -13.81 -2.30
N HIS A 59 4.28 -14.75 -3.16
CA HIS A 59 5.66 -15.16 -3.31
C HIS A 59 6.56 -14.07 -3.88
N ASP A 60 6.10 -13.35 -4.91
CA ASP A 60 6.85 -12.23 -5.48
C ASP A 60 7.03 -11.07 -4.47
N ALA A 61 6.12 -10.96 -3.50
CA ALA A 61 6.21 -10.03 -2.38
C ALA A 61 6.92 -10.61 -1.13
N SER A 62 7.54 -11.79 -1.23
CA SER A 62 8.22 -12.49 -0.11
C SER A 62 7.33 -12.87 1.08
N ILE A 63 6.01 -12.79 0.95
CA ILE A 63 5.02 -13.09 2.01
C ILE A 63 4.75 -14.60 2.11
N ALA A 64 4.96 -15.33 1.02
CA ALA A 64 4.77 -16.77 0.98
C ALA A 64 5.90 -17.46 0.21
N ASN A 65 6.28 -18.66 0.64
CA ASN A 65 7.21 -19.51 -0.09
C ASN A 65 6.52 -20.82 -0.47
N TYR A 66 7.07 -21.58 -1.43
CA TYR A 66 6.56 -22.89 -1.77
C TYR A 66 7.67 -23.91 -1.99
N LYS A 67 7.36 -25.17 -1.71
CA LYS A 67 8.18 -26.33 -2.08
C LYS A 67 7.44 -27.13 -3.12
N ARG A 68 8.18 -27.55 -4.15
CA ARG A 68 7.67 -28.44 -5.18
C ARG A 68 8.09 -29.86 -4.86
N ASN A 69 7.10 -30.72 -4.61
CA ASN A 69 7.32 -32.14 -4.42
C ASN A 69 6.84 -32.89 -5.66
N LYS A 70 7.62 -33.90 -6.08
CA LYS A 70 7.24 -34.80 -7.16
C LYS A 70 6.89 -36.14 -6.55
N ASP A 71 5.68 -36.59 -6.79
CA ASP A 71 5.25 -37.93 -6.39
C ASP A 71 6.01 -38.98 -7.22
N PRO A 72 6.75 -39.92 -6.60
CA PRO A 72 7.51 -40.93 -7.33
C PRO A 72 6.63 -41.90 -8.13
N GLU A 73 5.43 -42.21 -7.65
CA GLU A 73 4.52 -43.18 -8.25
C GLU A 73 3.70 -42.54 -9.36
N THR A 74 3.07 -41.40 -9.06
CA THR A 74 2.13 -40.76 -9.98
C THR A 74 2.81 -39.76 -10.93
N GLN A 75 4.05 -39.35 -10.63
CA GLN A 75 4.81 -38.32 -11.34
C GLN A 75 4.18 -36.91 -11.32
N TRP A 76 3.12 -36.69 -10.52
CA TRP A 76 2.49 -35.39 -10.36
C TRP A 76 3.31 -34.46 -9.46
N PHE A 77 3.17 -33.15 -9.70
CA PHE A 77 3.81 -32.12 -8.90
C PHE A 77 2.80 -31.51 -7.93
N THR A 78 3.14 -31.48 -6.65
CA THR A 78 2.38 -30.81 -5.60
C THR A 78 3.17 -29.60 -5.11
N TYR A 79 2.48 -28.48 -4.98
CA TYR A 79 3.04 -27.24 -4.46
C TYR A 79 2.57 -27.06 -3.02
N THR A 80 3.51 -27.12 -2.08
CA THR A 80 3.26 -26.89 -0.66
C THR A 80 3.70 -25.48 -0.31
N TRP A 81 2.74 -24.61 -0.01
CA TRP A 81 2.89 -23.22 0.33
C TRP A 81 3.08 -23.02 1.82
N ARG A 82 3.90 -22.04 2.18
CA ARG A 82 4.17 -21.63 3.55
C ARG A 82 4.02 -20.12 3.64
N PHE A 83 3.28 -19.66 4.65
CA PHE A 83 3.22 -18.25 5.01
C PHE A 83 4.47 -17.87 5.80
N GLU A 84 5.18 -16.85 5.35
CA GLU A 84 6.38 -16.32 6.01
C GLU A 84 5.94 -15.12 6.88
N LYS A 85 5.61 -15.39 8.15
CA LYS A 85 5.03 -14.40 9.07
C LYS A 85 5.99 -13.24 9.32
N GLU A 86 7.27 -13.54 9.50
CA GLU A 86 8.32 -12.55 9.77
C GLU A 86 8.47 -11.57 8.60
N GLU A 87 8.60 -12.09 7.38
CA GLU A 87 8.70 -11.29 6.15
C GLU A 87 7.43 -10.47 5.91
N TYR A 88 6.25 -11.06 6.14
CA TYR A 88 4.99 -10.34 6.05
C TYR A 88 4.94 -9.11 6.99
N VAL A 89 5.40 -9.25 8.23
CA VAL A 89 5.46 -8.14 9.20
C VAL A 89 6.49 -7.10 8.77
N GLU A 90 7.65 -7.53 8.29
CA GLU A 90 8.71 -6.64 7.81
C GLU A 90 8.27 -5.81 6.61
N GLU A 91 7.65 -6.44 5.60
CA GLU A 91 7.19 -5.73 4.39
C GLU A 91 6.07 -4.73 4.70
N ILE A 92 5.14 -5.06 5.61
CA ILE A 92 4.13 -4.10 6.08
C ILE A 92 4.76 -2.94 6.83
N THR A 93 5.80 -3.21 7.62
CA THR A 93 6.54 -2.17 8.35
C THR A 93 7.23 -1.21 7.39
N LYS A 94 7.95 -1.74 6.39
CA LYS A 94 8.58 -0.95 5.32
C LYS A 94 7.56 -0.11 4.56
N PHE A 95 6.42 -0.72 4.17
CA PHE A 95 5.33 -0.01 3.50
C PHE A 95 4.80 1.16 4.35
N TYR A 96 4.57 0.92 5.64
CA TYR A 96 4.11 1.96 6.57
C TYR A 96 5.15 3.07 6.74
N GLU A 97 6.41 2.74 6.98
CA GLU A 97 7.49 3.70 7.18
C GLU A 97 7.69 4.59 5.96
N HIS A 98 7.72 3.99 4.77
CA HIS A 98 7.81 4.71 3.51
C HIS A 98 6.66 5.71 3.36
N ARG A 99 5.42 5.23 3.52
CA ARG A 99 4.21 6.07 3.41
C ARG A 99 4.16 7.19 4.44
N LEU A 100 4.61 6.90 5.67
CA LEU A 100 4.68 7.90 6.74
C LEU A 100 5.72 8.97 6.40
N ASN A 101 6.89 8.55 5.91
CA ASN A 101 7.97 9.44 5.52
C ASN A 101 7.55 10.36 4.36
N GLU A 102 6.88 9.83 3.33
CA GLU A 102 6.35 10.64 2.22
C GLU A 102 5.35 11.70 2.72
N ARG A 103 4.42 11.31 3.59
CA ARG A 103 3.42 12.24 4.15
C ARG A 103 4.04 13.29 5.05
N GLN A 104 5.03 12.91 5.86
CA GLN A 104 5.75 13.83 6.72
C GLN A 104 6.59 14.80 5.88
N SER A 105 7.31 14.31 4.87
CA SER A 105 8.08 15.14 3.94
C SER A 105 7.19 16.12 3.18
N ALA A 106 6.01 15.68 2.72
CA ALA A 106 5.04 16.57 2.08
C ALA A 106 4.52 17.64 3.04
N LEU A 107 4.25 17.28 4.30
CA LEU A 107 3.82 18.23 5.32
C LEU A 107 4.92 19.26 5.64
N ASP A 108 6.15 18.79 5.84
CA ASP A 108 7.30 19.62 6.14
C ASP A 108 7.59 20.58 4.98
N ASN A 109 7.43 20.12 3.74
CA ASN A 109 7.56 20.96 2.56
C ASN A 109 6.49 22.08 2.57
N LEU A 110 5.22 21.74 2.76
CA LEU A 110 4.15 22.75 2.85
C LEU A 110 4.38 23.73 4.00
N GLU A 111 4.95 23.29 5.13
CA GLU A 111 5.22 24.14 6.30
C GLU A 111 6.38 25.11 6.10
N ASN A 112 7.42 24.70 5.37
CA ASN A 112 8.64 25.47 5.21
C ASN A 112 8.72 26.26 3.89
N ASN A 113 7.84 25.97 2.92
CA ASN A 113 7.83 26.64 1.63
C ASN A 113 6.57 27.47 1.41
N LEU A 114 6.74 28.55 0.63
CA LEU A 114 5.63 29.32 0.08
C LEU A 114 5.24 28.72 -1.27
N TYR A 115 3.93 28.58 -1.46
CA TYR A 115 3.34 28.12 -2.70
C TYR A 115 2.52 29.23 -3.32
N PHE A 116 2.46 29.23 -4.65
CA PHE A 116 1.65 30.15 -5.43
C PHE A 116 0.75 29.36 -6.38
N VAL A 117 -0.37 29.96 -6.73
CA VAL A 117 -1.42 29.37 -7.57
C VAL A 117 -1.94 30.42 -8.53
N CYS A 118 -2.39 30.02 -9.71
CA CYS A 118 -3.03 30.95 -10.64
C CYS A 118 -4.33 31.51 -10.05
N CYS A 119 -4.47 32.84 -10.05
CA CYS A 119 -5.66 33.52 -9.52
C CYS A 119 -6.95 33.25 -10.32
N MET A 120 -6.83 32.89 -11.60
CA MET A 120 -7.98 32.65 -12.49
C MET A 120 -8.48 31.20 -12.41
N GLU A 121 -7.55 30.24 -12.48
CA GLU A 121 -7.85 28.81 -12.49
C GLU A 121 -6.73 28.06 -11.76
N PRO A 122 -6.96 27.56 -10.53
CA PRO A 122 -5.94 26.87 -9.74
C PRO A 122 -5.28 25.67 -10.41
N GLU A 123 -5.96 25.07 -11.39
CA GLU A 123 -5.47 23.92 -12.15
C GLU A 123 -4.42 24.29 -13.20
N HIS A 124 -4.33 25.57 -13.60
CA HIS A 124 -3.33 26.02 -14.56
C HIS A 124 -1.90 25.93 -14.01
N PHE A 125 -1.73 26.26 -12.74
CA PHE A 125 -0.41 26.29 -12.09
C PHE A 125 -0.54 26.24 -10.57
N LYS A 126 0.25 25.37 -9.94
CA LYS A 126 0.59 25.41 -8.52
C LYS A 126 2.07 25.06 -8.40
N GLY A 127 2.86 25.97 -7.83
CA GLY A 127 4.30 25.78 -7.69
C GLY A 127 4.84 26.44 -6.45
N ASP A 128 6.05 26.05 -6.05
CA ASP A 128 6.75 26.72 -4.95
C ASP A 128 7.31 28.09 -5.38
N TYR A 129 7.99 28.80 -4.47
CA TYR A 129 8.59 30.09 -4.78
C TYR A 129 9.61 30.02 -5.92
N THR A 130 10.42 28.96 -5.99
CA THR A 130 11.46 28.79 -7.01
C THR A 130 10.80 28.64 -8.37
N GLU A 131 9.86 27.70 -8.51
CA GLU A 131 9.11 27.48 -9.76
C GLU A 131 8.32 28.72 -10.18
N SER A 132 7.69 29.41 -9.22
CA SER A 132 6.94 30.64 -9.50
C SER A 132 7.84 31.78 -9.96
N SER A 133 9.06 31.86 -9.43
CA SER A 133 10.04 32.88 -9.83
C SER A 133 10.58 32.70 -11.24
N GLU A 134 10.62 31.46 -11.75
CA GLU A 134 11.00 31.18 -13.15
C GLU A 134 10.02 31.77 -14.16
N PHE A 135 8.75 31.93 -13.76
CA PHE A 135 7.70 32.57 -14.55
C PHE A 135 7.41 34.01 -14.10
N GLU A 136 8.32 34.63 -13.34
CA GLU A 136 8.16 36.00 -12.81
C GLU A 136 6.84 36.23 -12.04
N PHE A 137 6.30 35.18 -11.42
CA PHE A 137 4.98 35.17 -10.78
C PHE A 137 3.78 35.39 -11.72
N TYR A 138 3.92 35.02 -13.00
CA TYR A 138 2.81 34.95 -13.96
C TYR A 138 2.48 33.52 -14.33
N CYS A 139 1.21 33.24 -14.56
CA CYS A 139 0.73 31.93 -14.95
C CYS A 139 1.17 31.58 -16.38
N PRO A 140 1.85 30.45 -16.62
CA PRO A 140 2.35 30.08 -17.96
C PRO A 140 1.23 29.74 -18.97
N VAL A 141 -0.02 29.59 -18.51
CA VAL A 141 -1.17 29.22 -19.35
C VAL A 141 -1.99 30.44 -19.75
N CYS A 142 -2.28 31.34 -18.81
CA CYS A 142 -3.22 32.44 -19.01
C CYS A 142 -2.60 33.83 -18.82
N ASP A 143 -1.31 33.93 -18.47
CA ASP A 143 -0.55 35.19 -18.34
C ASP A 143 -1.08 36.15 -17.24
N TYR A 144 -1.91 35.64 -16.33
CA TYR A 144 -2.36 36.37 -15.12
C TYR A 144 -1.41 36.12 -13.95
N GLU A 145 -1.35 37.08 -13.01
CA GLU A 145 -0.53 36.97 -11.80
C GLU A 145 -0.86 35.73 -10.96
N LEU A 146 0.17 35.18 -10.31
CA LEU A 146 0.04 34.14 -9.31
C LEU A 146 -0.24 34.75 -7.93
N GLU A 147 -1.09 34.09 -7.15
CA GLU A 147 -1.39 34.50 -5.78
C GLU A 147 -0.86 33.48 -4.75
N PRO A 148 -0.56 33.91 -3.50
CA PRO A 148 -0.13 32.99 -2.45
C PRO A 148 -1.18 31.93 -2.14
N TYR A 149 -0.77 30.66 -2.14
CA TYR A 149 -1.65 29.53 -1.84
C TYR A 149 -1.81 29.29 -0.33
N ASP A 150 -3.05 29.29 0.16
CA ASP A 150 -3.35 28.91 1.55
C ASP A 150 -3.41 27.38 1.72
N ALA A 151 -2.26 26.80 2.08
CA ALA A 151 -2.13 25.37 2.35
C ALA A 151 -2.71 24.91 3.70
N LYS A 152 -3.39 25.75 4.50
CA LYS A 152 -3.91 25.36 5.84
C LYS A 152 -4.77 24.10 5.80
N LYS A 153 -5.68 24.00 4.82
CA LYS A 153 -6.57 22.84 4.68
C LYS A 153 -5.77 21.57 4.35
N GLU A 154 -4.83 21.67 3.41
CA GLU A 154 -3.97 20.55 3.00
C GLU A 154 -3.09 20.04 4.15
N LYS A 155 -2.43 20.96 4.87
CA LYS A 155 -1.65 20.66 6.08
C LYS A 155 -2.49 19.94 7.14
N SER A 156 -3.71 20.42 7.40
CA SER A 156 -4.62 19.81 8.38
C SER A 156 -5.02 18.38 7.97
N LEU A 157 -5.31 18.15 6.69
CA LEU A 157 -5.63 16.83 6.17
C LEU A 157 -4.45 15.86 6.27
N LEU A 158 -3.22 16.31 5.94
CA LEU A 158 -2.01 15.50 6.08
C LEU A 158 -1.74 15.14 7.54
N LYS A 159 -1.80 16.11 8.47
CA LYS A 159 -1.65 15.85 9.92
C LYS A 159 -2.63 14.81 10.43
N ARG A 160 -3.90 14.91 10.01
CA ARG A 160 -4.94 13.95 10.37
C ARG A 160 -4.62 12.56 9.82
N ARG A 161 -4.21 12.44 8.55
CA ARG A 161 -3.84 11.17 7.92
C ARG A 161 -2.68 10.51 8.65
N ILE A 162 -1.61 11.26 8.92
CA ILE A 162 -0.44 10.80 9.69
C ILE A 162 -0.85 10.23 11.05
N THR A 163 -1.76 10.90 11.75
CA THR A 163 -2.25 10.43 13.06
C THR A 163 -3.03 9.11 12.93
N ILE A 164 -3.87 8.99 11.89
CA ILE A 164 -4.63 7.77 11.61
C ILE A 164 -3.67 6.62 11.26
N ASP A 165 -2.66 6.86 10.42
CA ASP A 165 -1.67 5.85 10.07
C ASP A 165 -0.93 5.34 11.31
N LYS A 166 -0.39 6.26 12.12
CA LYS A 166 0.29 5.91 13.38
C LYS A 166 -0.59 5.06 14.29
N LYS A 167 -1.88 5.44 14.42
CA LYS A 167 -2.84 4.68 15.22
C LYS A 167 -3.11 3.29 14.66
N ASN A 168 -3.27 3.16 13.34
CA ASN A 168 -3.54 1.87 12.70
C ASN A 168 -2.31 0.97 12.75
N PHE A 169 -1.10 1.52 12.60
CA PHE A 169 0.15 0.77 12.68
C PHE A 169 0.38 0.22 14.10
N LYS A 170 0.18 1.06 15.12
CA LYS A 170 0.27 0.60 16.51
C LYS A 170 -0.65 -0.60 16.80
N LYS A 171 -1.90 -0.55 16.30
CA LYS A 171 -2.83 -1.69 16.41
C LYS A 171 -2.36 -2.94 15.65
N PHE A 172 -1.63 -2.75 14.55
CA PHE A 172 -1.05 -3.86 13.82
C PHE A 172 0.08 -4.50 14.64
N GLU A 173 0.99 -3.71 15.20
CA GLU A 173 2.06 -4.18 16.08
C GLU A 173 1.51 -4.93 17.30
N GLU A 174 0.48 -4.39 17.96
CA GLU A 174 -0.21 -5.06 19.07
C GLU A 174 -0.73 -6.45 18.65
N ALA A 175 -1.40 -6.53 17.49
CA ALA A 175 -1.98 -7.77 16.98
C ALA A 175 -0.98 -8.77 16.37
N VAL A 176 0.30 -8.40 16.25
CA VAL A 176 1.40 -9.31 15.82
C VAL A 176 2.03 -10.00 17.02
N ASN A 177 2.06 -9.30 18.17
CA ASN A 177 2.67 -9.72 19.42
C ASN A 177 1.73 -10.55 20.33
N GLU A 178 0.44 -10.57 20.01
CA GLU A 178 -0.56 -11.50 20.57
C GLU A 178 -0.51 -12.88 19.89
#